data_AF-A0A088RXH6-F1
#
_entry.id   AF-A0A088RXH6-F1
#
_cell.length_a   1.000
_cell.length_b   1.000
_cell.length_c   1.000
_cell.angle_alpha   90.00
_cell.angle_beta   90.00
_cell.angle_gamma   90.00
#
_symmetry.space_group_name_H-M   'P 1'
#
loop_
_entity.id
_entity.type
_entity.pdbx_description
1 polymer ?
#
loop_
_entity_poly.entity_id
_entity_poly.type
_entity_poly.pdbx_seq_one_letter_code
_entity_poly.pdbx_strand_id
1 'polypeptide(L)'
;MEPKRTGNMACVERERERNYGRHVERVRTQRSRIDNATPKSCAYVRPLGSMRGNVARAEQVNRDNQKLVEKMVYIMNTRGGVDTSEPWCDHNRAISSQRRRNQEQAVIARENAKILERLECAKPTYRADKFEADRRRNEEFAARASRYPYHPMDRTRH
;
A
#
# COMPACT_ATOMS: atom_id res chain seq x y z
N MET A 1 -96.41 18.46 -28.08
CA MET A 1 -97.54 19.03 -27.32
C MET A 1 -97.29 18.72 -25.85
N GLU A 2 -96.78 19.69 -25.08
CA GLU A 2 -96.63 19.53 -23.64
C GLU A 2 -98.03 19.51 -22.99
N PRO A 3 -98.34 18.57 -22.08
CA PRO A 3 -99.64 18.52 -21.41
C PRO A 3 -99.85 19.76 -20.55
N LYS A 4 -101.07 20.34 -20.58
CA LYS A 4 -101.43 21.53 -19.79
C LYS A 4 -101.25 21.23 -18.29
N ARG A 5 -100.27 21.88 -17.66
CA ARG A 5 -99.96 21.69 -16.24
C ARG A 5 -101.10 22.24 -15.40
N THR A 6 -101.85 21.37 -14.72
CA THR A 6 -102.86 21.77 -13.72
C THR A 6 -102.19 22.64 -12.65
N GLY A 7 -102.87 23.66 -12.11
CA GLY A 7 -102.27 24.64 -11.19
C GLY A 7 -101.52 24.02 -9.99
N ASN A 8 -101.95 22.84 -9.53
CA ASN A 8 -101.28 22.08 -8.47
C ASN A 8 -99.89 21.57 -8.88
N MET A 9 -99.72 21.16 -10.14
CA MET A 9 -98.43 20.69 -10.70
C MET A 9 -97.43 21.82 -10.89
N ALA A 10 -97.89 23.00 -11.32
CA ALA A 10 -97.03 24.18 -11.46
C ALA A 10 -96.47 24.64 -10.11
N CYS A 11 -97.27 24.56 -9.04
CA CYS A 11 -96.82 24.85 -7.68
C CYS A 11 -95.75 23.85 -7.20
N VAL A 12 -95.95 22.56 -7.48
CA VAL A 12 -94.99 21.49 -7.12
C VAL A 12 -93.68 21.64 -7.88
N GLU A 13 -93.71 21.98 -9.17
CA GLU A 13 -92.50 22.22 -9.96
C GLU A 13 -91.73 23.45 -9.46
N ARG A 14 -92.43 24.55 -9.15
CA ARG A 14 -91.81 25.74 -8.57
C ARG A 14 -91.15 25.45 -7.22
N GLU A 15 -91.77 24.60 -6.41
CA GLU A 15 -91.19 24.17 -5.14
C GLU A 15 -89.96 23.28 -5.35
N ARG A 16 -89.99 22.38 -6.33
CA ARG A 16 -88.83 21.56 -6.72
C ARG A 16 -87.67 22.43 -7.21
N GLU A 17 -87.93 23.40 -8.07
CA GLU A 17 -86.91 24.36 -8.54
C GLU A 17 -86.32 25.16 -7.38
N ARG A 18 -87.16 25.65 -6.46
CA ARG A 18 -86.70 26.36 -5.25
C ARG A 18 -85.84 25.46 -4.34
N ASN A 19 -86.23 24.20 -4.19
CA ASN A 19 -85.48 23.22 -3.40
C ASN A 19 -84.14 22.87 -4.05
N TYR A 20 -84.14 22.74 -5.38
CA TYR A 20 -82.93 22.50 -6.16
C TYR A 20 -81.97 23.69 -6.08
N GLY A 21 -82.46 24.93 -6.22
CA GLY A 21 -81.66 26.14 -6.05
C GLY A 21 -81.00 26.20 -4.67
N ARG A 22 -81.78 25.95 -3.60
CA ARG A 22 -81.26 25.88 -2.21
C ARG A 22 -80.25 24.75 -2.00
N HIS A 23 -80.36 23.64 -2.73
CA HIS A 23 -79.41 22.54 -2.66
C HIS A 23 -78.09 22.92 -3.34
N VAL A 24 -78.16 23.45 -4.56
CA VAL A 24 -76.98 23.89 -5.33
C VAL A 24 -76.21 24.97 -4.57
N GLU A 25 -76.90 25.92 -3.94
CA GLU A 25 -76.28 26.95 -3.11
C GLU A 25 -75.57 26.36 -1.88
N ARG A 26 -76.18 25.38 -1.20
CA ARG A 26 -75.55 24.67 -0.08
C ARG A 26 -74.29 23.91 -0.50
N VAL A 27 -74.35 23.20 -1.63
CA VAL A 27 -73.19 22.47 -2.16
C VAL A 27 -72.07 23.44 -2.55
N ARG A 28 -72.41 24.56 -3.20
CA ARG A 28 -71.43 25.59 -3.61
C ARG A 28 -70.77 26.29 -2.42
N THR A 29 -71.51 26.54 -1.34
CA THR A 29 -71.02 27.24 -0.14
C THR A 29 -70.37 26.31 0.88
N GLN A 30 -70.44 24.99 0.66
CA GLN A 30 -69.85 24.00 1.55
C GLN A 30 -68.32 24.09 1.52
N ARG A 31 -67.73 24.49 2.65
CA ARG A 31 -66.27 24.51 2.83
C ARG A 31 -65.73 23.09 2.99
N SER A 32 -64.61 22.79 2.34
CA SER A 32 -63.87 21.56 2.62
C SER A 32 -63.40 21.58 4.09
N ARG A 33 -63.70 20.51 4.83
CA ARG A 33 -63.28 20.33 6.24
C ARG A 33 -61.94 19.60 6.38
N ILE A 34 -61.41 19.09 5.28
CA ILE A 34 -60.15 18.36 5.22
C ILE A 34 -59.15 19.27 4.54
N ASP A 35 -58.07 19.58 5.26
CA ASP A 35 -56.92 20.24 4.68
C ASP A 35 -56.19 19.25 3.77
N ASN A 36 -56.25 19.51 2.47
CA ASN A 36 -55.56 18.76 1.43
C ASN A 36 -54.33 19.51 0.91
N ALA A 37 -53.89 20.57 1.58
CA ALA A 37 -52.63 21.22 1.27
C ALA A 37 -51.45 20.27 1.56
N THR A 38 -50.45 20.28 0.68
CA THR A 38 -49.20 19.56 0.92
C THR A 38 -48.57 20.09 2.21
N PRO A 39 -48.27 19.24 3.21
CA PRO A 39 -47.63 19.71 4.43
C PRO A 39 -46.31 20.39 4.05
N LYS A 40 -46.07 21.58 4.61
CA LYS A 40 -44.78 22.26 4.46
C LYS A 40 -43.72 21.28 4.90
N SER A 41 -42.85 20.86 3.96
CA SER A 41 -41.73 19.99 4.29
C SER A 41 -41.01 20.63 5.46
N CYS A 42 -40.94 19.94 6.60
CA CYS A 42 -40.03 20.31 7.67
C CYS A 42 -38.62 20.04 7.13
N ALA A 43 -38.14 20.92 6.26
CA ALA A 43 -36.73 21.00 5.95
C ALA A 43 -36.09 21.37 7.28
N TYR A 44 -35.49 20.38 7.93
CA TYR A 44 -34.67 20.59 9.10
C TYR A 44 -33.48 21.46 8.68
N VAL A 45 -33.70 22.78 8.71
CA VAL A 45 -32.62 23.75 8.62
C VAL A 45 -31.94 23.66 9.97
N ARG A 46 -30.84 22.89 10.04
CA ARG A 46 -29.89 23.08 11.12
C ARG A 46 -29.57 24.56 11.11
N PRO A 47 -29.76 25.31 12.22
CA PRO A 47 -29.12 26.61 12.31
C PRO A 47 -27.65 26.33 12.05
N LEU A 48 -27.09 26.93 11.01
CA LEU A 48 -25.65 26.95 10.81
C LEU A 48 -25.11 27.50 12.12
N GLY A 49 -24.60 26.60 12.97
CA GLY A 49 -24.10 26.99 14.28
C GLY A 49 -23.16 28.13 13.99
N SER A 50 -23.41 29.30 14.59
CA SER A 50 -22.56 30.47 14.45
C SER A 50 -21.14 29.95 14.49
N MET A 51 -20.46 29.99 13.34
CA MET A 51 -19.06 29.67 13.27
C MET A 51 -18.41 30.82 14.04
N ARG A 52 -18.44 30.73 15.38
CA ARG A 52 -17.59 31.51 16.25
C ARG A 52 -16.21 31.08 15.82
N GLY A 53 -15.68 31.84 14.87
CA GLY A 53 -14.43 31.57 14.21
C GLY A 53 -13.38 31.51 15.30
N ASN A 54 -12.98 30.30 15.66
CA ASN A 54 -11.74 30.12 16.37
C ASN A 54 -10.66 30.53 15.38
N VAL A 55 -10.33 31.82 15.36
CA VAL A 55 -9.32 32.40 14.46
C VAL A 55 -8.02 31.61 14.59
N ALA A 56 -7.65 31.24 15.81
CA ALA A 56 -6.52 30.35 16.10
C ALA A 56 -6.62 28.97 15.40
N ARG A 57 -7.82 28.36 15.33
CA ARG A 57 -8.03 27.09 14.62
C ARG A 57 -7.98 27.28 13.11
N ALA A 58 -8.57 28.36 12.59
CA ALA A 58 -8.52 28.68 11.16
C ALA A 58 -7.08 28.97 10.70
N GLU A 59 -6.33 29.73 11.48
CA GLU A 59 -4.90 29.96 11.25
C GLU A 59 -4.09 28.67 11.31
N GLN A 60 -4.37 27.78 12.27
CA GLN A 60 -3.70 26.49 12.36
C GLN A 60 -3.95 25.65 11.11
N VAL A 61 -5.21 25.56 10.67
CA VAL A 61 -5.58 24.86 9.43
C VAL A 61 -4.88 25.47 8.22
N ASN A 62 -4.78 26.80 8.14
CA ASN A 62 -4.09 27.46 7.03
C ASN A 62 -2.58 27.17 7.01
N ARG A 63 -1.91 27.18 8.18
CA ARG A 63 -0.49 26.80 8.29
C ARG A 63 -0.27 25.34 7.88
N ASP A 64 -1.15 24.45 8.31
CA ASP A 64 -1.03 23.02 8.01
C ASP A 64 -1.30 22.75 6.52
N ASN A 65 -2.26 23.46 5.90
CA ASN A 65 -2.49 23.42 4.46
C ASN A 65 -1.28 23.92 3.66
N GLN A 66 -0.63 25.00 4.12
CA GLN A 66 0.57 25.53 3.46
C GLN A 66 1.73 24.51 3.50
N LYS A 67 1.99 23.91 4.67
CA LYS A 67 2.99 22.82 4.80
C LYS A 67 2.67 21.61 3.93
N LEU A 68 1.39 21.26 3.80
CA LEU A 68 0.96 20.15 2.94
C LEU A 68 1.27 20.45 1.47
N VAL A 69 0.92 21.65 1.00
CA VAL A 69 1.19 22.08 -0.38
C VAL A 69 2.69 22.10 -0.65
N GLU A 70 3.51 22.64 0.26
CA GLU A 70 4.97 22.62 0.12
C GLU A 70 5.53 21.20 -0.03
N LYS A 71 5.04 20.25 0.79
CA LYS A 71 5.43 18.84 0.69
C LYS A 71 4.95 18.19 -0.61
N MET A 72 3.74 18.50 -1.06
CA MET A 72 3.21 18.00 -2.33
C MET A 72 4.03 18.53 -3.51
N VAL A 73 4.33 19.82 -3.55
CA VAL A 73 5.18 20.43 -4.58
C VAL A 73 6.57 19.81 -4.55
N TYR A 74 7.15 19.59 -3.37
CA TYR A 74 8.42 18.88 -3.23
C TYR A 74 8.36 17.45 -3.79
N ILE A 75 7.31 16.69 -3.49
CA ILE A 75 7.10 15.33 -4.01
C ILE A 75 6.83 15.32 -5.51
N MET A 76 6.12 16.32 -6.05
CA MET A 76 5.84 16.44 -7.47
C MET A 76 7.07 16.85 -8.27
N ASN A 77 7.90 17.73 -7.71
CA ASN A 77 9.12 18.22 -8.35
C ASN A 77 10.30 17.25 -8.18
N THR A 78 10.33 16.49 -7.10
CA THR A 78 11.32 15.44 -6.87
C THR A 78 10.77 14.15 -7.46
N ARG A 79 11.32 13.64 -8.56
CA ARG A 79 11.07 12.24 -8.97
C ARG A 79 11.47 11.38 -7.77
N GLY A 80 10.49 10.83 -7.05
CA GLY A 80 10.66 10.31 -5.69
C GLY A 80 11.92 9.46 -5.53
N GLY A 81 12.57 9.57 -4.37
CA GLY A 81 13.72 8.74 -3.99
C GLY A 81 13.39 7.26 -3.78
N VAL A 82 12.39 6.74 -4.49
CA VAL A 82 12.24 5.31 -4.69
C VAL A 82 13.24 4.96 -5.79
N ASP A 83 14.24 4.15 -5.44
CA ASP A 83 15.29 3.58 -6.32
C ASP A 83 14.71 2.59 -7.35
N THR A 84 13.46 2.80 -7.76
CA THR A 84 12.74 2.09 -8.80
C THR A 84 12.57 3.04 -9.98
N SER A 85 13.68 3.63 -10.47
CA SER A 85 13.71 3.82 -11.91
C SER A 85 13.78 2.42 -12.51
N GLU A 86 12.82 2.12 -13.39
CA GLU A 86 12.84 0.88 -14.13
C GLU A 86 14.24 0.73 -14.77
N PRO A 87 14.97 -0.38 -14.53
CA PRO A 87 16.38 -0.49 -14.92
C PRO A 87 16.62 -0.38 -16.43
N TRP A 88 15.56 -0.41 -17.24
CA TRP A 88 15.60 -0.24 -18.69
C TRP A 88 15.46 1.20 -19.20
N CYS A 89 15.01 2.15 -18.37
CA CYS A 89 14.80 3.55 -18.81
C CYS A 89 16.10 4.38 -18.82
N ASP A 90 17.13 3.97 -18.07
CA ASP A 90 18.41 4.68 -18.00
C ASP A 90 19.52 3.89 -18.73
N HIS A 91 19.60 4.01 -20.06
CA HIS A 91 20.66 3.37 -20.86
C HIS A 91 22.09 3.72 -20.38
N ASN A 92 22.27 4.91 -19.78
CA ASN A 92 23.55 5.34 -19.21
C ASN A 92 23.90 4.66 -17.87
N ARG A 93 22.91 4.19 -17.10
CA ARG A 93 23.10 3.50 -15.80
C ARG A 93 23.56 2.04 -15.99
N ALA A 94 23.09 1.37 -17.05
CA ALA A 94 23.55 0.03 -17.41
C ALA A 94 25.02 0.02 -17.88
N ILE A 95 25.43 1.02 -18.67
CA ILE A 95 26.82 1.17 -19.14
C ILE A 95 27.77 1.47 -17.97
N SER A 96 27.36 2.31 -17.01
CA SER A 96 28.16 2.59 -15.82
C SER A 96 28.26 1.36 -14.90
N SER A 97 27.20 0.55 -14.80
CA SER A 97 27.20 -0.72 -14.07
C SER A 97 28.17 -1.75 -14.67
N GLN A 98 28.14 -1.97 -15.99
CA GLN A 98 29.05 -2.90 -16.64
C GLN A 98 30.51 -2.43 -16.56
N ARG A 99 30.77 -1.12 -16.72
CA ARG A 99 32.10 -0.54 -16.54
C ARG A 99 32.61 -0.77 -15.12
N ARG A 100 31.77 -0.56 -14.11
CA ARG A 100 32.13 -0.78 -12.69
C ARG A 100 32.41 -2.26 -12.42
N ARG A 101 31.56 -3.16 -12.93
CA ARG A 101 31.76 -4.60 -12.86
C ARG A 101 33.08 -5.04 -13.49
N ASN A 102 33.41 -4.52 -14.67
CA ASN A 102 34.68 -4.82 -15.34
C ASN A 102 35.89 -4.31 -14.54
N GLN A 103 35.78 -3.14 -13.90
CA GLN A 103 36.83 -2.61 -13.01
C GLN A 103 37.01 -3.49 -11.77
N GLU A 104 35.92 -3.89 -11.11
CA GLU A 104 35.95 -4.80 -9.96
C GLU A 104 36.57 -6.15 -10.35
N GLN A 105 36.17 -6.73 -11.48
CA GLN A 105 36.76 -7.96 -12.01
C GLN A 105 38.26 -7.82 -12.28
N ALA A 106 38.73 -6.68 -12.79
CA ALA A 106 40.15 -6.42 -13.01
C ALA A 106 40.92 -6.32 -11.67
N VAL A 107 40.32 -5.76 -10.63
CA VAL A 107 40.91 -5.72 -9.28
C VAL A 107 41.03 -7.14 -8.72
N ILE A 108 39.95 -7.91 -8.77
CA ILE A 108 39.91 -9.32 -8.31
C ILE A 108 40.96 -10.15 -9.05
N ALA A 109 41.10 -9.98 -10.37
CA ALA A 109 42.09 -10.71 -11.16
C ALA A 109 43.53 -10.40 -10.73
N ARG A 110 43.85 -9.13 -10.43
CA ARG A 110 45.18 -8.75 -9.91
C ARG A 110 45.45 -9.35 -8.53
N GLU A 111 44.46 -9.34 -7.65
CA GLU A 111 44.59 -9.92 -6.31
C GLU A 111 44.79 -11.44 -6.39
N ASN A 112 44.02 -12.12 -7.24
CA ASN A 112 44.15 -13.55 -7.48
C ASN A 112 45.54 -13.91 -8.05
N ALA A 113 46.06 -13.12 -8.99
CA ALA A 113 47.42 -13.31 -9.51
C ALA A 113 48.49 -13.20 -8.41
N LYS A 114 48.36 -12.21 -7.52
CA LYS A 114 49.27 -12.04 -6.37
C LYS A 114 49.17 -13.19 -5.37
N ILE A 115 47.97 -13.71 -5.13
CA ILE A 115 47.76 -14.88 -4.26
C ILE A 115 48.39 -16.12 -4.91
N LEU A 116 48.20 -16.31 -6.22
CA LEU A 116 48.78 -17.43 -6.95
C LEU A 116 50.30 -17.41 -6.87
N GLU A 117 50.93 -16.26 -7.14
CA GLU A 117 52.39 -16.09 -7.01
C GLU A 117 52.89 -16.47 -5.60
N ARG A 118 52.16 -16.06 -4.56
CA ARG A 118 52.48 -16.42 -3.16
C ARG A 118 52.35 -17.92 -2.92
N LEU A 119 51.35 -18.58 -3.50
CA LEU A 119 51.15 -20.02 -3.38
C LEU A 119 52.23 -20.80 -4.13
N GLU A 120 52.63 -20.35 -5.31
CA GLU A 120 53.70 -20.97 -6.11
C GLU A 120 55.06 -20.83 -5.43
N CYS A 121 55.33 -19.69 -4.79
CA CYS A 121 56.55 -19.48 -4.02
C CYS A 121 56.52 -20.13 -2.62
N ALA A 122 55.34 -20.57 -2.15
CA ALA A 122 55.22 -21.23 -0.86
C ALA A 122 55.88 -22.61 -0.91
N LYS A 123 56.95 -22.78 -0.14
CA LYS A 123 57.58 -24.09 0.01
C LYS A 123 56.67 -25.02 0.82
N PRO A 124 56.54 -26.30 0.44
CA PRO A 124 55.81 -27.26 1.25
C PRO A 124 56.47 -27.36 2.63
N THR A 125 55.67 -27.16 3.69
CA THR A 125 56.10 -27.36 5.08
C THR A 125 56.41 -28.83 5.35
N TYR A 126 55.77 -29.72 4.58
CA TYR A 126 55.95 -31.16 4.65
C TYR A 126 57.10 -31.61 3.73
N ARG A 127 58.16 -32.21 4.31
CA ARG A 127 59.25 -32.86 3.58
C ARG A 127 59.21 -34.36 3.86
N ALA A 128 58.67 -35.14 2.92
CA ALA A 128 58.49 -36.58 3.07
C ALA A 128 59.80 -37.28 3.47
N ASP A 129 60.91 -36.99 2.77
CA ASP A 129 62.22 -37.59 3.04
C ASP A 129 62.71 -37.35 4.48
N LYS A 130 62.47 -36.13 5.01
CA LYS A 130 62.83 -35.79 6.38
C LYS A 130 61.97 -36.59 7.36
N PHE A 131 60.67 -36.67 7.11
CA PHE A 131 59.75 -37.43 7.96
C PHE A 131 60.07 -38.93 7.94
N GLU A 132 60.46 -39.49 6.79
CA GLU A 132 60.91 -40.88 6.71
C GLU A 132 62.20 -41.11 7.50
N ALA A 133 63.18 -40.21 7.37
CA ALA A 133 64.44 -40.29 8.12
C ALA A 133 64.22 -40.12 9.63
N ASP A 134 63.39 -39.17 10.04
CA ASP A 134 63.04 -38.94 11.44
C ASP A 134 62.26 -40.12 12.01
N ARG A 135 61.36 -40.72 11.22
CA ARG A 135 60.65 -41.95 11.59
C ARG A 135 61.60 -43.11 11.79
N ARG A 136 62.52 -43.38 10.85
CA ARG A 136 63.54 -44.42 11.01
C ARG A 136 64.35 -44.25 12.30
N ARG A 137 64.79 -43.02 12.60
CA ARG A 137 65.49 -42.71 13.85
C ARG A 137 64.63 -42.97 15.08
N ASN A 138 63.36 -42.56 15.04
CA ASN A 138 62.43 -42.80 16.14
C ASN A 138 62.15 -44.29 16.35
N GLU A 139 62.06 -45.10 15.30
CA GLU A 139 61.91 -46.55 15.40
C GLU A 139 63.14 -47.20 16.06
N GLU A 140 64.35 -46.74 15.73
CA GLU A 140 65.57 -47.20 16.40
C GLU A 140 65.60 -46.82 17.88
N PHE A 141 65.17 -45.60 18.23
CA PHE A 141 65.08 -45.17 19.63
C PHE A 141 63.99 -45.96 20.39
N ALA A 142 62.85 -46.20 19.76
CA ALA A 142 61.78 -47.01 20.34
C ALA A 142 62.24 -48.44 20.59
N ALA A 143 62.98 -49.06 19.66
CA ALA A 143 63.55 -50.39 19.84
C ALA A 143 64.60 -50.45 20.96
N ARG A 144 65.40 -49.40 21.14
CA ARG A 144 66.37 -49.31 22.23
C ARG A 144 65.71 -49.08 23.60
N ALA A 145 64.63 -48.29 23.63
CA ALA A 145 63.90 -47.97 24.86
C ALA A 145 62.88 -49.07 25.25
N SER A 146 62.53 -49.97 24.34
CA SER A 146 61.54 -51.01 24.59
C SER A 146 62.11 -52.13 25.46
N ARG A 147 61.37 -52.49 26.52
CA ARG A 147 61.66 -53.66 27.37
C ARG A 147 61.43 -55.00 26.66
N TYR A 148 60.60 -55.02 25.62
CA TYR A 148 60.20 -56.20 24.86
C TYR A 148 60.57 -56.01 23.38
N PRO A 149 60.61 -57.09 22.56
CA PRO A 149 60.96 -56.98 21.14
C PRO A 149 60.06 -55.98 20.40
N TYR A 150 60.66 -54.93 19.86
CA TYR A 150 59.96 -53.88 19.13
C TYR A 150 59.69 -54.29 17.69
N HIS A 151 58.47 -54.03 17.22
CA HIS A 151 58.05 -54.29 15.85
C HIS A 151 57.64 -52.97 15.17
N PRO A 152 58.30 -52.60 14.05
CA PRO A 152 57.92 -51.44 13.25
C PRO A 152 56.51 -51.59 12.66
N MET A 153 55.77 -50.48 12.55
CA MET A 153 54.38 -50.47 12.10
C MET A 153 54.18 -50.92 10.64
N ASP A 154 55.20 -50.81 9.79
CA ASP A 154 55.10 -51.17 8.36
C ASP A 154 55.20 -52.67 8.09
N ARG A 155 55.65 -53.45 9.08
CA ARG A 155 55.70 -54.91 8.93
C ARG A 155 54.33 -55.47 9.27
N THR A 156 53.47 -55.58 8.26
CA THR A 156 52.26 -56.40 8.36
C THR A 156 52.70 -57.82 8.73
N ARG A 157 52.21 -58.28 9.90
CA ARG A 157 52.45 -59.65 10.36
C ARG A 157 51.75 -60.60 9.39
N HIS A 158 52.54 -61.39 8.66
CA HIS A 158 52.08 -62.61 8.01
C HIS A 158 52.27 -63.79 8.96
#